data_AF-A0A1G2FRF8-F1
#
_entry.id   AF-A0A1G2FRF8-F1
#
_cell.length_a   1.000
_cell.length_b   1.000
_cell.length_c   1.000
_cell.angle_alpha   90.00
_cell.angle_beta   90.00
_cell.angle_gamma   90.00
#
_symmetry.space_group_name_H-M   'P 1'
#
loop_
_entity.id
_entity.type
_entity.pdbx_description
1 polymer ?
#
loop_
_entity_poly.entity_id
_entity_poly.type
_entity_poly.pdbx_seq_one_letter_code
_entity_poly.pdbx_strand_id
1 'polypeptide(L)'
;MQKSPVVEAVKKVSPAVVSITISKDLPKIRKYYIQPFDEYLGPYGPPITQYRQEGRQRIKIGGGSGFFVFPEGIILTNRHVVVSPDVDYTVITSDEKEYQAEVLARDSVNDIAIIKIKNPKEKKFPTLELGDSSKIELGQDVIAIGNALGAFQNTVSTGVISGLSRFITAASSLGQFQELRGLVQTDAAINPGNSGGPLVDLDGKVVGINAAIVLGAQNIGFALPINNAKKDLEDLKKHGRIVQPFLGVRYILINKELRESFEEKYRIRLPVDYGALVIREPGQGDPAVVTGSPADKAGLIENDIVLEFDKKKINEKNPLQHLIHDRKVGDVVEVKILRGDKIGTAKLKLEERK
;
A
#
# COMPACT_ATOMS: atom_id res chain seq x y z
N MET A 1 14.68 -24.13 30.98
CA MET A 1 13.72 -23.49 30.04
C MET A 1 13.85 -24.17 28.69
N GLN A 2 12.73 -24.60 28.10
CA GLN A 2 12.71 -25.33 26.84
C GLN A 2 13.12 -24.40 25.67
N LYS A 3 13.95 -24.89 24.76
CA LYS A 3 14.27 -24.17 23.50
C LYS A 3 13.05 -24.23 22.60
N SER A 4 12.31 -23.14 22.52
CA SER A 4 11.18 -22.98 21.59
C SER A 4 11.71 -22.32 20.30
N PRO A 5 11.50 -22.93 19.12
CA PRO A 5 11.88 -22.31 17.84
C PRO A 5 11.30 -20.89 17.68
N VAL A 6 10.07 -20.68 18.15
CA VAL A 6 9.42 -19.35 18.17
C VAL A 6 10.23 -18.36 19.02
N VAL A 7 10.65 -18.76 20.22
CA VAL A 7 11.43 -17.88 21.11
C VAL A 7 12.79 -17.53 20.49
N GLU A 8 13.42 -18.48 19.79
CA GLU A 8 14.69 -18.24 19.09
C GLU A 8 14.51 -17.28 17.90
N ALA A 9 13.48 -17.50 17.09
CA ALA A 9 13.12 -16.63 15.97
C ALA A 9 12.81 -15.20 16.43
N VAL A 10 11.99 -15.04 17.48
CA VAL A 10 11.64 -13.73 18.05
C VAL A 10 12.88 -13.01 18.57
N LYS A 11 13.74 -13.68 19.34
CA LYS A 11 15.00 -13.07 19.83
C LYS A 11 15.90 -12.60 18.70
N LYS A 12 15.94 -13.34 17.59
CA LYS A 12 16.71 -12.97 16.39
C LYS A 12 16.10 -11.76 15.67
N VAL A 13 14.78 -11.68 15.58
CA VAL A 13 14.07 -10.73 14.71
C VAL A 13 13.72 -9.42 15.40
N SER A 14 13.23 -9.47 16.65
CA SER A 14 12.69 -8.29 17.35
C SER A 14 13.62 -7.06 17.38
N PRO A 15 14.96 -7.17 17.53
CA PRO A 15 15.84 -6.00 17.54
C PRO A 15 15.79 -5.15 16.25
N ALA A 16 15.44 -5.76 15.11
CA ALA A 16 15.36 -5.08 13.82
C ALA A 16 13.95 -4.55 13.49
N VAL A 17 12.94 -4.84 14.32
CA VAL A 17 11.57 -4.34 14.14
C VAL A 17 11.45 -2.97 14.80
N VAL A 18 10.77 -2.06 14.12
CA VAL A 18 10.61 -0.67 14.54
C VAL A 18 9.17 -0.22 14.49
N SER A 19 8.84 0.77 15.32
CA SER A 19 7.59 1.51 15.21
C SER A 19 7.79 2.76 14.35
N ILE A 20 6.79 3.11 13.55
CA ILE A 20 6.77 4.34 12.75
C ILE A 20 5.63 5.20 13.27
N THR A 21 5.95 6.42 13.69
CA THR A 21 4.98 7.42 14.13
C THR A 21 4.90 8.55 13.12
N ILE A 22 3.66 8.95 12.78
CA ILE A 22 3.37 10.05 11.87
C ILE A 22 2.91 11.24 12.71
N SER A 23 3.65 12.35 12.63
CA SER A 23 3.30 13.57 13.34
C SER A 23 3.10 14.72 12.37
N LYS A 24 2.15 15.62 12.69
CA LYS A 24 1.96 16.87 11.96
C LYS A 24 1.91 18.02 12.94
N ASP A 25 2.62 19.09 12.60
CA ASP A 25 2.56 20.34 13.37
C ASP A 25 1.34 21.13 12.92
N LEU A 26 0.32 21.23 13.78
CA LEU A 26 -0.98 21.82 13.47
C LEU A 26 -1.25 23.07 14.32
N PRO A 27 -1.95 24.08 13.77
CA PRO A 27 -2.42 25.22 14.54
C PRO A 27 -3.22 24.79 15.77
N LYS A 28 -2.85 25.30 16.94
CA LYS A 28 -3.67 25.16 18.15
C LYS A 28 -4.78 26.20 18.11
N ILE A 29 -5.98 25.79 17.73
CA ILE A 29 -7.15 26.68 17.64
C ILE A 29 -7.90 26.64 18.97
N ARG A 30 -8.05 27.79 19.62
CA ARG A 30 -8.91 27.96 20.78
C ARG A 30 -10.23 28.58 20.35
N LYS A 31 -11.32 27.94 20.74
CA LYS A 31 -12.67 28.49 20.67
C LYS A 31 -12.90 29.37 21.89
N TYR A 32 -13.29 30.61 21.68
CA TYR A 32 -13.73 31.50 22.75
C TYR A 32 -15.00 32.21 22.33
N TYR A 33 -15.73 32.67 23.33
CA TYR A 33 -17.02 33.32 23.17
C TYR A 33 -16.85 34.80 23.47
N ILE A 34 -17.33 35.65 22.58
CA ILE A 34 -17.43 37.08 22.80
C ILE A 34 -18.91 37.46 22.91
N GLN A 35 -19.19 38.43 23.78
CA GLN A 35 -20.50 39.05 23.97
C GLN A 35 -20.46 40.41 23.26
N PRO A 36 -20.77 40.49 21.95
CA PRO A 36 -20.65 41.74 21.19
C PRO A 36 -21.68 42.81 21.59
N PHE A 37 -22.73 42.43 22.33
CA PHE A 37 -23.80 43.33 22.78
C PHE A 37 -23.82 43.48 24.31
N ASP A 38 -22.71 43.19 25.00
CA ASP A 38 -22.63 43.25 26.47
C ASP A 38 -23.09 44.62 27.02
N GLU A 39 -22.84 45.68 26.26
CA GLU A 39 -23.21 47.06 26.57
C GLU A 39 -24.73 47.37 26.41
N TYR A 40 -25.49 46.56 25.66
CA TYR A 40 -26.92 46.80 25.36
C TYR A 40 -27.88 45.69 25.83
N LEU A 41 -27.44 44.43 25.84
CA LEU A 41 -28.27 43.26 26.16
C LEU A 41 -27.83 42.54 27.45
N GLY A 42 -26.69 42.94 28.02
CA GLY A 42 -26.10 42.27 29.19
C GLY A 42 -25.87 40.77 28.96
N PRO A 43 -25.82 39.94 30.01
CA PRO A 43 -25.44 38.52 29.91
C PRO A 43 -26.43 37.62 29.14
N TYR A 44 -27.53 38.16 28.63
CA TYR A 44 -28.59 37.44 27.93
C TYR A 44 -28.46 37.46 26.39
N GLY A 45 -27.47 38.17 25.83
CA GLY A 45 -27.20 38.16 24.39
C GLY A 45 -26.62 36.83 23.90
N PRO A 46 -26.94 36.38 22.66
CA PRO A 46 -26.35 35.16 22.12
C PRO A 46 -24.83 35.36 21.90
N PRO A 47 -23.97 34.50 22.47
CA PRO A 47 -22.54 34.65 22.33
C PRO A 47 -22.10 34.37 20.89
N ILE A 48 -21.20 35.19 20.35
CA ILE A 48 -20.54 34.90 19.08
C ILE A 48 -19.34 34.00 19.34
N THR A 49 -19.27 32.90 18.59
CA THR A 49 -18.09 32.03 18.57
C THR A 49 -16.98 32.69 17.77
N GLN A 50 -15.82 32.88 18.39
CA GLN A 50 -14.59 33.23 17.70
C GLN A 50 -13.54 32.12 17.83
N TYR A 51 -12.68 32.03 16.82
CA TYR A 51 -11.55 31.11 16.78
C TYR A 51 -10.26 31.92 16.73
N ARG A 52 -9.33 31.64 17.65
CA ARG A 52 -8.00 32.25 17.65
C ARG A 52 -6.94 31.16 17.65
N GLN A 53 -5.94 31.34 16.80
CA GLN A 53 -4.75 30.50 16.80
C GLN A 53 -3.82 30.93 17.94
N GLU A 54 -3.56 30.04 18.89
CA GLU A 54 -2.69 30.27 20.06
C GLU A 54 -1.29 29.65 19.90
N GLY A 55 -0.93 29.21 18.70
CA GLY A 55 0.37 28.61 18.40
C GLY A 55 0.25 27.42 17.46
N ARG A 56 1.26 26.54 17.51
CA ARG A 56 1.28 25.26 16.81
C ARG A 56 1.61 24.14 17.79
N GLN A 57 1.09 22.96 17.56
CA GLN A 57 1.35 21.77 18.36
C GLN A 57 1.60 20.58 17.46
N ARG A 58 2.61 19.77 17.80
CA ARG A 58 2.90 18.51 17.12
C ARG A 58 1.92 17.45 17.61
N ILE A 59 1.07 16.97 16.70
CA ILE A 59 0.04 15.96 16.98
C ILE A 59 0.42 14.66 16.28
N LYS A 60 0.37 13.53 16.99
CA LYS A 60 0.45 12.20 16.40
C LYS A 60 -0.86 11.92 15.65
N ILE A 61 -0.77 11.72 14.34
CA ILE A 61 -1.93 11.52 13.46
C ILE A 61 -2.04 10.10 12.91
N GLY A 62 -1.03 9.26 13.17
CA GLY A 62 -1.03 7.87 12.74
C GLY A 62 0.26 7.16 13.10
N GLY A 63 0.36 5.91 12.66
CA GLY A 63 1.56 5.11 12.82
C GLY A 63 1.38 3.68 12.31
N GLY A 64 2.48 2.96 12.29
CA GLY A 64 2.57 1.57 11.89
C GLY A 64 3.89 0.97 12.38
N SER A 65 4.31 -0.07 11.70
CA SER A 65 5.55 -0.79 11.96
C SER A 65 6.44 -0.79 10.73
N GLY A 66 7.70 -1.17 10.93
CA GLY A 66 8.66 -1.42 9.87
C GLY A 66 9.73 -2.36 10.36
N PHE A 67 10.69 -2.70 9.50
CA PHE A 67 11.88 -3.43 9.91
C PHE A 67 13.08 -3.07 9.05
N PHE A 68 14.25 -3.05 9.68
CA PHE A 68 15.50 -2.78 9.00
C PHE A 68 15.90 -3.93 8.07
N VAL A 69 16.31 -3.58 6.85
CA VAL A 69 16.81 -4.52 5.84
C VAL A 69 18.28 -4.27 5.46
N PHE A 70 18.79 -3.06 5.72
CA PHE A 70 20.21 -2.75 5.54
C PHE A 70 20.77 -1.99 6.75
N PRO A 71 22.03 -2.24 7.14
CA PRO A 71 22.61 -1.73 8.38
C PRO A 71 22.78 -0.20 8.39
N GLU A 72 22.78 0.46 7.24
CA GLU A 72 22.78 1.93 7.11
C GLU A 72 21.42 2.59 7.41
N GLY A 73 20.44 1.81 7.89
CA GLY A 73 19.16 2.33 8.38
C GLY A 73 18.06 2.35 7.32
N ILE A 74 18.11 1.46 6.33
CA ILE A 74 17.03 1.27 5.36
C ILE A 74 15.97 0.35 5.96
N ILE A 75 14.72 0.79 5.89
CA ILE A 75 13.57 0.13 6.50
C ILE A 75 12.51 -0.14 5.43
N LEU A 76 11.91 -1.32 5.47
CA LEU A 76 10.67 -1.63 4.76
C LEU A 76 9.45 -1.37 5.65
N THR A 77 8.38 -0.85 5.05
CA THR A 77 7.05 -0.68 5.65
C THR A 77 5.99 -0.69 4.55
N ASN A 78 4.71 -0.50 4.91
CA ASN A 78 3.67 -0.30 3.90
C ASN A 78 3.63 1.15 3.41
N ARG A 79 3.27 1.33 2.14
CA ARG A 79 3.08 2.67 1.56
C ARG A 79 1.99 3.45 2.29
N HIS A 80 0.87 2.82 2.66
CA HIS A 80 -0.21 3.51 3.36
C HIS A 80 0.19 4.05 4.75
N VAL A 81 1.22 3.47 5.39
CA VAL A 81 1.79 4.01 6.64
C VAL A 81 2.55 5.32 6.40
N VAL A 82 3.13 5.50 5.22
CA VAL A 82 3.96 6.67 4.88
C VAL A 82 3.45 7.45 3.67
N VAL A 83 2.13 7.55 3.53
CA VAL A 83 1.49 8.15 2.35
C VAL A 83 1.59 9.67 2.29
N SER A 84 1.59 10.35 3.44
CA SER A 84 1.50 11.81 3.51
C SER A 84 2.85 12.49 3.22
N PRO A 85 2.91 13.50 2.33
CA PRO A 85 4.17 14.21 2.03
C PRO A 85 4.52 15.27 3.08
N ASP A 86 3.54 15.93 3.70
CA ASP A 86 3.72 17.09 4.58
C ASP A 86 3.59 16.73 6.07
N VAL A 87 4.35 15.71 6.49
CA VAL A 87 4.35 15.18 7.86
C VAL A 87 5.76 14.76 8.25
N ASP A 88 5.99 14.68 9.55
CA ASP A 88 7.22 14.11 10.08
C ASP A 88 7.04 12.62 10.36
N TYR A 89 7.98 11.81 9.87
CA TYR A 89 8.08 10.39 10.18
C TYR A 89 9.16 10.16 11.23
N THR A 90 8.76 9.66 12.39
CA THR A 90 9.68 9.25 13.45
C THR A 90 9.71 7.74 13.55
N VAL A 91 10.89 7.14 13.43
CA VAL A 91 11.15 5.73 13.69
C VAL A 91 11.57 5.57 15.15
N ILE A 92 10.95 4.61 15.85
CA ILE A 92 11.26 4.25 17.23
C ILE A 92 11.77 2.81 17.21
N THR A 93 13.02 2.60 17.59
CA THR A 93 13.67 1.29 17.61
C THR A 93 13.23 0.45 18.81
N SER A 94 13.56 -0.85 18.81
CA SER A 94 13.18 -1.77 19.90
C SER A 94 13.77 -1.41 21.27
N ASP A 95 14.84 -0.61 21.29
CA ASP A 95 15.46 -0.03 22.49
C ASP A 95 15.01 1.43 22.75
N GLU A 96 13.84 1.79 22.21
CA GLU A 96 13.12 3.06 22.43
C GLU A 96 13.85 4.32 21.93
N LYS A 97 14.90 4.18 21.10
CA LYS A 97 15.55 5.34 20.50
C LYS A 97 14.73 5.87 19.33
N GLU A 98 14.62 7.20 19.29
CA GLU A 98 13.89 7.90 18.23
C GLU A 98 14.82 8.49 17.16
N TYR A 99 14.39 8.34 15.92
CA TYR A 99 15.10 8.82 14.74
C TYR A 99 14.12 9.46 13.75
N GLN A 100 14.49 10.59 13.15
CA GLN A 100 13.76 11.10 12.00
C GLN A 100 14.02 10.21 10.78
N ALA A 101 13.01 10.06 9.91
CA ALA A 101 13.14 9.28 8.69
C ALA A 101 12.69 10.07 7.45
N GLU A 102 13.22 9.69 6.30
CA GLU A 102 12.73 10.09 4.98
C GLU A 102 12.20 8.90 4.21
N VAL A 103 11.21 9.16 3.36
CA VAL A 103 10.73 8.17 2.41
C VAL A 103 11.60 8.21 1.16
N LEU A 104 12.27 7.11 0.85
CA LEU A 104 13.09 6.97 -0.36
C LEU A 104 12.25 6.61 -1.57
N ALA A 105 11.29 5.68 -1.39
CA ALA A 105 10.42 5.24 -2.48
C ALA A 105 9.09 4.68 -1.96
N ARG A 106 8.09 4.68 -2.85
CA ARG A 106 6.74 4.15 -2.61
C ARG A 106 6.28 3.37 -3.84
N ASP A 107 5.98 2.10 -3.66
CA ASP A 107 5.26 1.31 -4.66
C ASP A 107 3.75 1.46 -4.43
N SER A 108 3.09 2.10 -5.40
CA SER A 108 1.64 2.28 -5.40
C SER A 108 0.85 1.02 -5.75
N VAL A 109 1.49 0.01 -6.35
CA VAL A 109 0.82 -1.22 -6.79
C VAL A 109 0.79 -2.25 -5.66
N ASN A 110 1.92 -2.50 -5.01
CA ASN A 110 2.01 -3.52 -3.96
C ASN A 110 1.97 -2.93 -2.54
N ASP A 111 1.71 -1.63 -2.38
CA ASP A 111 1.61 -0.98 -1.08
C ASP A 111 2.87 -1.13 -0.20
N ILE A 112 4.04 -1.04 -0.84
CA ILE A 112 5.36 -1.11 -0.19
C ILE A 112 5.98 0.28 -0.15
N ALA A 113 6.67 0.61 0.93
CA ALA A 113 7.53 1.77 0.98
C ALA A 113 8.89 1.43 1.58
N ILE A 114 9.88 2.17 1.09
CA ILE A 114 11.26 2.11 1.57
C ILE A 114 11.56 3.46 2.21
N ILE A 115 11.94 3.44 3.49
CA ILE A 115 12.31 4.64 4.24
C ILE A 115 13.74 4.50 4.78
N LYS A 116 14.33 5.63 5.16
CA LYS A 116 15.70 5.68 5.68
C LYS A 116 15.80 6.57 6.91
N ILE A 117 16.57 6.13 7.90
CA ILE A 117 16.96 6.95 9.04
C ILE A 117 17.81 8.15 8.60
N LYS A 118 17.41 9.35 9.02
CA LYS A 118 18.20 10.58 8.86
C LYS A 118 19.21 10.73 9.99
N ASN A 119 20.44 11.10 9.64
CA ASN A 119 21.51 11.46 10.57
C ASN A 119 21.65 10.44 11.73
N PRO A 120 21.85 9.14 11.42
CA PRO A 120 21.90 8.12 12.45
C PRO A 120 23.04 8.40 13.43
N LYS A 121 22.74 8.31 14.73
CA LYS A 121 23.75 8.36 15.80
C LYS A 121 24.57 7.07 15.87
N GLU A 122 23.96 5.97 15.44
CA GLU A 122 24.56 4.64 15.40
C GLU A 122 25.26 4.38 14.07
N LYS A 123 26.32 3.57 14.09
CA LYS A 123 27.05 3.20 12.88
C LYS A 123 26.33 2.13 12.05
N LYS A 124 25.60 1.22 12.71
CA LYS A 124 24.89 0.10 12.08
C LYS A 124 23.65 -0.27 12.87
N PHE A 125 22.57 -0.55 12.17
CA PHE A 125 21.33 -1.08 12.74
C PHE A 125 21.26 -2.61 12.56
N PRO A 126 20.58 -3.35 13.46
CA PRO A 126 20.24 -4.75 13.24
C PRO A 126 19.35 -4.90 12.01
N THR A 127 19.45 -6.01 11.27
CA THR A 127 18.72 -6.21 10.01
C THR A 127 18.07 -7.58 9.95
N LEU A 128 16.99 -7.69 9.18
CA LEU A 128 16.35 -8.97 8.88
C LEU A 128 16.77 -9.51 7.51
N GLU A 129 16.93 -10.83 7.44
CA GLU A 129 17.10 -11.54 6.18
C GLU A 129 15.75 -11.67 5.47
N LEU A 130 15.73 -11.38 4.17
CA LEU A 130 14.54 -11.55 3.34
C LEU A 130 14.51 -12.97 2.76
N GLY A 131 13.43 -13.70 3.04
CA GLY A 131 13.20 -15.04 2.54
C GLY A 131 12.76 -15.07 1.08
N ASP A 132 11.96 -16.08 0.74
CA ASP A 132 11.39 -16.28 -0.59
C ASP A 132 9.91 -16.65 -0.48
N SER A 133 9.04 -15.67 -0.73
CA SER A 133 7.59 -15.87 -0.66
C SER A 133 7.02 -16.73 -1.78
N SER A 134 7.82 -17.19 -2.74
CA SER A 134 7.38 -18.16 -3.75
C SER A 134 7.44 -19.61 -3.26
N LYS A 135 8.11 -19.84 -2.12
CA LYS A 135 8.34 -21.18 -1.54
C LYS A 135 7.53 -21.44 -0.27
N ILE A 136 6.68 -20.50 0.14
CA ILE A 136 5.84 -20.68 1.32
C ILE A 136 4.72 -21.68 1.04
N GLU A 137 4.39 -22.47 2.05
CA GLU A 137 3.39 -23.54 1.94
C GLU A 137 2.22 -23.29 2.91
N LEU A 138 1.03 -23.81 2.57
CA LEU A 138 -0.11 -23.78 3.47
C LEU A 138 0.21 -24.60 4.74
N GLY A 139 -0.15 -24.07 5.90
CA GLY A 139 0.16 -24.68 7.19
C GLY A 139 1.56 -24.39 7.72
N GLN A 140 2.42 -23.69 6.95
CA GLN A 140 3.73 -23.27 7.43
C GLN A 140 3.59 -22.28 8.60
N ASP A 141 4.28 -22.55 9.71
CA ASP A 141 4.34 -21.66 10.87
C ASP A 141 4.93 -20.30 10.53
N VAL A 142 4.30 -19.26 11.03
CA VAL A 142 4.73 -17.87 10.88
C VAL A 142 4.54 -17.07 12.16
N ILE A 143 5.31 -15.99 12.26
CA ILE A 143 5.31 -15.07 13.38
C ILE A 143 5.12 -13.66 12.83
N ALA A 144 4.08 -12.96 13.28
CA ALA A 144 3.90 -11.55 13.00
C ALA A 144 4.43 -10.73 14.18
N ILE A 145 5.23 -9.71 13.88
CA ILE A 145 5.79 -8.80 14.88
C ILE A 145 5.48 -7.36 14.48
N GLY A 146 5.05 -6.55 15.44
CA GLY A 146 4.76 -5.13 15.19
C GLY A 146 4.36 -4.35 16.43
N ASN A 147 4.01 -3.09 16.22
CA ASN A 147 3.52 -2.17 17.24
C ASN A 147 1.99 -2.19 17.29
N ALA A 148 1.42 -3.20 17.95
CA ALA A 148 -0.01 -3.36 18.00
C ALA A 148 -0.69 -2.15 18.67
N LEU A 149 -1.74 -1.67 18.02
CA LEU A 149 -2.55 -0.50 18.40
C LEU A 149 -1.74 0.79 18.58
N GLY A 150 -0.50 0.82 18.09
CA GLY A 150 0.42 1.94 18.26
C GLY A 150 0.84 2.19 19.72
N ALA A 151 0.58 1.22 20.61
CA ALA A 151 0.81 1.29 22.05
C ALA A 151 1.63 0.11 22.59
N PHE A 152 1.59 -1.04 21.92
CA PHE A 152 2.24 -2.27 22.35
C PHE A 152 3.39 -2.62 21.39
N GLN A 153 4.54 -1.96 21.58
CA GLN A 153 5.74 -2.19 20.78
C GLN A 153 6.18 -3.66 20.86
N ASN A 154 6.68 -4.20 19.74
CA ASN A 154 7.16 -5.58 19.65
C ASN A 154 6.14 -6.64 20.11
N THR A 155 4.86 -6.41 19.84
CA THR A 155 3.83 -7.43 20.03
C THR A 155 4.11 -8.56 19.05
N VAL A 156 4.18 -9.78 19.58
CA VAL A 156 4.42 -11.01 18.84
C VAL A 156 3.14 -11.83 18.81
N SER A 157 2.76 -12.29 17.62
CA SER A 157 1.72 -13.29 17.44
C SER A 157 2.22 -14.40 16.52
N THR A 158 1.77 -15.63 16.76
CA THR A 158 2.13 -16.80 15.97
C THR A 158 0.88 -17.37 15.30
N GLY A 159 1.07 -17.99 14.14
CA GLY A 159 0.02 -18.67 13.40
C GLY A 159 0.64 -19.47 12.26
N VAL A 160 -0.15 -19.75 11.24
CA VAL A 160 0.27 -20.43 10.02
C VAL A 160 -0.10 -19.62 8.78
N ILE A 161 0.47 -20.01 7.64
CA ILE A 161 -0.04 -19.61 6.33
C ILE A 161 -1.37 -20.31 6.07
N SER A 162 -2.48 -19.56 6.08
CA SER A 162 -3.83 -20.08 5.88
C SER A 162 -4.32 -19.99 4.43
N GLY A 163 -3.62 -19.22 3.58
CA GLY A 163 -4.01 -19.02 2.20
C GLY A 163 -2.93 -18.28 1.41
N LEU A 164 -2.88 -18.55 0.11
CA LEU A 164 -1.96 -17.90 -0.82
C LEU A 164 -2.73 -17.17 -1.91
N SER A 165 -2.09 -16.17 -2.52
CA SER A 165 -2.61 -15.43 -3.66
C SER A 165 -4.01 -14.86 -3.45
N ARG A 166 -4.27 -14.31 -2.26
CA ARG A 166 -5.56 -13.70 -1.93
C ARG A 166 -5.70 -12.33 -2.57
N PHE A 167 -6.96 -11.99 -2.82
CA PHE A 167 -7.40 -10.69 -3.31
C PHE A 167 -8.34 -10.09 -2.28
N ILE A 168 -8.07 -8.85 -1.86
CA ILE A 168 -8.95 -8.10 -0.97
C ILE A 168 -9.05 -6.65 -1.42
N THR A 169 -10.16 -6.02 -1.04
CA THR A 169 -10.29 -4.56 -1.04
C THR A 169 -10.10 -4.08 0.39
N ALA A 170 -8.94 -3.48 0.67
CA ALA A 170 -8.63 -2.90 1.97
C ALA A 170 -9.18 -1.47 2.02
N ALA A 171 -9.77 -1.09 3.16
CA ALA A 171 -10.14 0.29 3.44
C ALA A 171 -9.13 0.89 4.43
N SER A 172 -8.60 2.06 4.11
CA SER A 172 -7.79 2.83 5.04
C SER A 172 -8.68 3.51 6.09
N SER A 173 -8.09 3.91 7.22
CA SER A 173 -8.78 4.71 8.25
C SER A 173 -9.30 6.06 7.74
N LEU A 174 -8.82 6.53 6.58
CA LEU A 174 -9.24 7.75 5.90
C LEU A 174 -10.33 7.49 4.83
N GLY A 175 -10.90 6.27 4.77
CA GLY A 175 -11.96 5.91 3.82
C GLY A 175 -11.48 5.70 2.39
N GLN A 176 -10.17 5.57 2.16
CA GLN A 176 -9.63 5.22 0.84
C GLN A 176 -9.65 3.71 0.67
N PHE A 177 -10.11 3.24 -0.49
CA PHE A 177 -10.08 1.83 -0.83
C PHE A 177 -8.83 1.51 -1.67
N GLN A 178 -8.14 0.45 -1.33
CA GLN A 178 -7.00 -0.08 -2.06
C GLN A 178 -7.26 -1.55 -2.37
N GLU A 179 -7.25 -1.89 -3.65
CA GLU A 179 -7.18 -3.29 -4.07
C GLU A 179 -5.77 -3.82 -3.84
N LEU A 180 -5.68 -4.94 -3.12
CA LEU A 180 -4.43 -5.64 -2.84
C LEU A 180 -4.52 -7.07 -3.33
N ARG A 181 -3.46 -7.55 -4.00
CA ARG A 181 -3.45 -8.83 -4.71
C ARG A 181 -2.21 -9.65 -4.37
N GLY A 182 -2.29 -10.95 -4.64
CA GLY A 182 -1.17 -11.86 -4.38
C GLY A 182 -0.90 -12.05 -2.89
N LEU A 183 -1.84 -11.68 -2.02
CA LEU A 183 -1.60 -11.63 -0.58
C LEU A 183 -1.42 -13.01 0.03
N VAL A 184 -0.56 -13.06 1.04
CA VAL A 184 -0.41 -14.20 1.93
C VAL A 184 -1.40 -14.03 3.07
N GLN A 185 -2.30 -14.98 3.26
CA GLN A 185 -3.23 -15.00 4.38
C GLN A 185 -2.63 -15.78 5.54
N THR A 186 -2.81 -15.28 6.75
CA THR A 186 -2.40 -15.93 8.00
C THR A 186 -3.47 -15.78 9.08
N ASP A 187 -3.48 -16.73 10.01
CA ASP A 187 -4.26 -16.66 11.24
C ASP A 187 -3.46 -16.08 12.42
N ALA A 188 -2.17 -15.76 12.22
CA ALA A 188 -1.40 -14.98 13.17
C ALA A 188 -2.09 -13.63 13.40
N ALA A 189 -2.29 -13.25 14.67
CA ALA A 189 -3.06 -12.06 14.99
C ALA A 189 -2.38 -10.79 14.44
N ILE A 190 -3.03 -10.14 13.49
CA ILE A 190 -2.65 -8.83 12.96
C ILE A 190 -3.66 -7.81 13.48
N ASN A 191 -3.17 -6.71 14.05
CA ASN A 191 -3.99 -5.61 14.56
C ASN A 191 -3.56 -4.29 13.90
N PRO A 192 -4.40 -3.24 13.92
CA PRO A 192 -3.97 -1.90 13.55
C PRO A 192 -2.64 -1.54 14.24
N GLY A 193 -1.68 -0.98 13.51
CA GLY A 193 -0.33 -0.70 14.01
C GLY A 193 0.72 -1.78 13.67
N ASN A 194 0.33 -3.04 13.45
CA ASN A 194 1.23 -4.07 12.92
C ASN A 194 1.56 -3.87 11.43
N SER A 195 0.75 -3.09 10.71
CA SER A 195 0.95 -2.76 9.29
C SER A 195 2.36 -2.23 9.05
N GLY A 196 3.08 -2.86 8.13
CA GLY A 196 4.47 -2.60 7.77
C GLY A 196 5.48 -3.44 8.53
N GLY A 197 5.08 -4.11 9.62
CA GLY A 197 5.92 -5.04 10.37
C GLY A 197 6.13 -6.37 9.64
N PRO A 198 7.16 -7.16 10.00
CA PRO A 198 7.45 -8.40 9.29
C PRO A 198 6.50 -9.54 9.68
N LEU A 199 6.21 -10.39 8.69
CA LEU A 199 5.77 -11.77 8.88
C LEU A 199 6.97 -12.67 8.60
N VAL A 200 7.44 -13.43 9.60
CA VAL A 200 8.65 -14.26 9.50
C VAL A 200 8.34 -15.74 9.66
N ASP A 201 9.19 -16.59 9.07
CA ASP A 201 9.21 -18.03 9.36
C ASP A 201 9.97 -18.34 10.67
N LEU A 202 10.04 -19.63 11.04
CA LEU A 202 10.76 -20.07 12.25
C LEU A 202 12.28 -19.93 12.16
N ASP A 203 12.85 -19.73 10.97
CA ASP A 203 14.27 -19.39 10.79
C ASP A 203 14.52 -17.88 11.02
N GLY A 204 13.46 -17.09 11.20
CA GLY A 204 13.50 -15.64 11.35
C GLY A 204 13.73 -14.90 10.03
N LYS A 205 13.44 -15.53 8.89
CA LYS A 205 13.47 -14.87 7.58
C LYS A 205 12.11 -14.27 7.28
N VAL A 206 12.12 -13.05 6.73
CA VAL A 206 10.88 -12.36 6.37
C VAL A 206 10.26 -13.02 5.14
N VAL A 207 9.03 -13.50 5.26
CA VAL A 207 8.25 -14.09 4.17
C VAL A 207 7.15 -13.15 3.68
N GLY A 208 6.77 -12.15 4.48
CA GLY A 208 5.87 -11.09 4.06
C GLY A 208 5.90 -9.84 4.94
N ILE A 209 5.11 -8.84 4.57
CA ILE A 209 4.94 -7.58 5.30
C ILE A 209 3.47 -7.48 5.71
N ASN A 210 3.18 -7.49 7.01
CA ASN A 210 1.82 -7.39 7.54
C ASN A 210 1.15 -6.13 6.99
N ALA A 211 -0.08 -6.23 6.48
CA ALA A 211 -0.71 -5.09 5.79
C ALA A 211 -2.15 -4.83 6.22
N ALA A 212 -2.98 -5.87 6.23
CA ALA A 212 -4.42 -5.71 6.34
C ALA A 212 -5.10 -6.82 7.14
N ILE A 213 -6.32 -6.53 7.56
CA ILE A 213 -7.27 -7.46 8.20
C ILE A 213 -8.65 -7.30 7.58
N VAL A 214 -9.51 -8.29 7.77
CA VAL A 214 -10.95 -8.15 7.50
C VAL A 214 -11.63 -7.69 8.78
N LEU A 215 -12.23 -6.49 8.76
CA LEU A 215 -12.97 -5.95 9.90
C LEU A 215 -14.15 -6.88 10.26
N GLY A 216 -14.29 -7.17 11.56
CA GLY A 216 -15.33 -8.06 12.07
C GLY A 216 -15.05 -9.55 11.89
N ALA A 217 -13.95 -9.93 11.24
CA ALA A 217 -13.44 -11.30 11.22
C ALA A 217 -12.37 -11.51 12.30
N GLN A 218 -12.23 -12.73 12.77
CA GLN A 218 -11.14 -13.15 13.65
C GLN A 218 -10.18 -14.04 12.87
N ASN A 219 -8.88 -13.94 13.18
CA ASN A 219 -7.84 -14.82 12.63
C ASN A 219 -7.78 -14.84 11.09
N ILE A 220 -8.09 -13.69 10.46
CA ILE A 220 -7.94 -13.47 9.02
C ILE A 220 -7.10 -12.20 8.83
N GLY A 221 -5.79 -12.39 8.78
CA GLY A 221 -4.80 -11.37 8.48
C GLY A 221 -4.17 -11.57 7.11
N PHE A 222 -3.63 -10.48 6.54
CA PHE A 222 -2.96 -10.51 5.25
C PHE A 222 -1.60 -9.80 5.29
N ALA A 223 -0.64 -10.41 4.60
CA ALA A 223 0.69 -9.88 4.37
C ALA A 223 1.01 -9.79 2.87
N LEU A 224 1.78 -8.77 2.51
CA LEU A 224 2.37 -8.60 1.18
C LEU A 224 3.52 -9.61 1.02
N PRO A 225 3.62 -10.34 -0.11
CA PRO A 225 4.75 -11.23 -0.37
C PRO A 225 6.08 -10.49 -0.37
N ILE A 226 7.09 -11.01 0.34
CA ILE A 226 8.39 -10.33 0.46
C ILE A 226 9.12 -10.16 -0.87
N ASN A 227 8.87 -11.02 -1.85
CA ASN A 227 9.52 -10.92 -3.17
C ASN A 227 9.17 -9.62 -3.93
N ASN A 228 8.00 -9.02 -3.66
CA ASN A 228 7.66 -7.71 -4.22
C ASN A 228 8.60 -6.63 -3.66
N ALA A 229 8.84 -6.64 -2.35
CA ALA A 229 9.77 -5.69 -1.73
C ALA A 229 11.22 -5.92 -2.15
N LYS A 230 11.62 -7.16 -2.43
CA LYS A 230 12.95 -7.47 -2.98
C LYS A 230 13.15 -6.82 -4.36
N LYS A 231 12.13 -6.87 -5.23
CA LYS A 231 12.15 -6.17 -6.52
C LYS A 231 12.32 -4.66 -6.34
N ASP A 232 11.54 -4.06 -5.43
CA ASP A 232 11.62 -2.61 -5.17
C ASP A 232 12.98 -2.18 -4.61
N LEU A 233 13.58 -2.98 -3.71
CA LEU A 233 14.93 -2.74 -3.19
C LEU A 233 16.00 -2.86 -4.28
N GLU A 234 15.86 -3.81 -5.20
CA GLU A 234 16.76 -3.92 -6.35
C GLU A 234 16.67 -2.71 -7.26
N ASP A 235 15.46 -2.24 -7.57
CA ASP A 235 15.24 -1.05 -8.39
C ASP A 235 15.82 0.19 -7.71
N LEU A 236 15.55 0.38 -6.41
CA LEU A 236 16.13 1.47 -5.64
C LEU A 236 17.66 1.45 -5.68
N LYS A 237 18.27 0.27 -5.55
CA LYS A 237 19.74 0.13 -5.60
C LYS A 237 20.32 0.43 -6.98
N LYS A 238 19.65 0.00 -8.05
CA LYS A 238 20.15 0.15 -9.44
C LYS A 238 19.87 1.54 -10.02
N HIS A 239 18.73 2.14 -9.66
CA HIS A 239 18.18 3.31 -10.33
C HIS A 239 17.92 4.50 -9.40
N GLY A 240 18.07 4.33 -8.09
CA GLY A 240 17.75 5.36 -7.10
C GLY A 240 16.26 5.59 -6.87
N ARG A 241 15.39 4.78 -7.52
CA ARG A 241 13.93 4.84 -7.44
C ARG A 241 13.33 3.51 -7.90
N ILE A 242 12.05 3.30 -7.61
CA ILE A 242 11.30 2.14 -8.12
C ILE A 242 10.99 2.36 -9.60
N VAL A 243 11.17 1.33 -10.42
CA VAL A 243 10.98 1.39 -11.88
C VAL A 243 9.71 0.62 -12.24
N GLN A 244 8.67 1.35 -12.63
CA GLN A 244 7.37 0.74 -12.93
C GLN A 244 7.16 0.59 -14.45
N PRO A 245 6.83 -0.62 -14.94
CA PRO A 245 6.39 -0.80 -16.32
C PRO A 245 5.06 -0.06 -16.56
N PHE A 246 4.93 0.53 -17.75
CA PHE A 246 3.85 1.42 -18.09
C PHE A 246 3.29 1.11 -19.47
N LEU A 247 1.97 0.95 -19.52
CA LEU A 247 1.21 0.79 -20.76
C LEU A 247 0.64 2.13 -21.26
N GLY A 248 0.17 2.98 -20.34
CA GLY A 248 -0.40 4.29 -20.66
C GLY A 248 -1.89 4.32 -20.97
N VAL A 249 -2.67 3.46 -20.32
CA VAL A 249 -4.14 3.50 -20.38
C VAL A 249 -4.73 3.80 -19.01
N ARG A 250 -5.80 4.58 -19.01
CA ARG A 250 -6.77 4.69 -17.90
C ARG A 250 -7.93 3.76 -18.23
N TYR A 251 -8.38 2.99 -17.25
CA TYR A 251 -9.42 2.00 -17.50
C TYR A 251 -10.31 1.78 -16.29
N ILE A 252 -11.53 1.32 -16.56
CA ILE A 252 -12.38 0.66 -15.57
C ILE A 252 -12.46 -0.82 -15.91
N LEU A 253 -12.41 -1.66 -14.88
CA LEU A 253 -12.51 -3.10 -15.06
C LEU A 253 -13.96 -3.49 -15.28
N ILE A 254 -14.25 -4.21 -16.36
CA ILE A 254 -15.57 -4.76 -16.62
C ILE A 254 -15.74 -6.04 -15.79
N ASN A 255 -16.84 -6.11 -15.05
CA ASN A 255 -17.39 -7.31 -14.44
C ASN A 255 -18.91 -7.37 -14.73
N LYS A 256 -19.58 -8.38 -14.20
CA LYS A 256 -21.01 -8.60 -14.44
C LYS A 256 -21.86 -7.46 -13.87
N GLU A 257 -21.54 -7.02 -12.66
CA GLU A 257 -22.22 -5.96 -11.93
C GLU A 257 -22.09 -4.61 -12.66
N LEU A 258 -20.89 -4.30 -13.17
CA LEU A 258 -20.65 -3.09 -13.94
C LEU A 258 -21.42 -3.13 -15.26
N ARG A 259 -21.43 -4.28 -15.94
CA ARG A 259 -22.21 -4.46 -17.16
C ARG A 259 -23.70 -4.24 -16.93
N GLU A 260 -24.26 -4.85 -15.89
CA GLU A 260 -25.67 -4.68 -15.51
C GLU A 260 -25.97 -3.22 -15.14
N SER A 261 -25.11 -2.56 -14.35
CA SER A 261 -25.32 -1.16 -13.98
C SER A 261 -25.23 -0.19 -15.17
N PHE A 262 -24.37 -0.47 -16.16
CA PHE A 262 -24.30 0.31 -17.41
C PHE A 262 -25.59 0.17 -18.23
N GLU A 263 -26.13 -1.04 -18.31
CA GLU A 263 -27.37 -1.32 -19.03
C GLU A 263 -28.58 -0.67 -18.34
N GLU A 264 -28.69 -0.79 -17.01
CA GLU A 264 -29.79 -0.22 -16.25
C GLU A 264 -29.77 1.32 -16.26
N LYS A 265 -28.61 1.91 -15.93
CA LYS A 265 -28.47 3.35 -15.66
C LYS A 265 -28.29 4.17 -16.93
N TYR A 266 -27.51 3.66 -17.89
CA TYR A 266 -27.15 4.42 -19.09
C TYR A 266 -27.75 3.85 -20.37
N ARG A 267 -28.45 2.70 -20.30
CA ARG A 267 -28.99 1.99 -21.48
C ARG A 267 -27.89 1.62 -22.48
N ILE A 268 -26.67 1.41 -21.97
CA ILE A 268 -25.51 0.97 -22.74
C ILE A 268 -25.24 -0.48 -22.38
N ARG A 269 -25.39 -1.38 -23.36
CA ARG A 269 -25.04 -2.78 -23.19
C ARG A 269 -23.57 -2.99 -23.53
N LEU A 270 -22.73 -3.22 -22.52
CA LEU A 270 -21.35 -3.62 -22.78
C LEU A 270 -21.34 -4.98 -23.53
N PRO A 271 -20.48 -5.16 -24.55
CA PRO A 271 -20.46 -6.37 -25.37
C PRO A 271 -19.95 -7.59 -24.58
N VAL A 272 -19.18 -7.36 -23.52
CA VAL A 272 -18.56 -8.37 -22.66
C VAL A 272 -18.80 -8.05 -21.19
N ASP A 273 -18.62 -9.04 -20.32
CA ASP A 273 -18.68 -8.96 -18.85
C ASP A 273 -17.28 -9.06 -18.20
N TYR A 274 -16.22 -8.86 -18.98
CA TYR A 274 -14.83 -8.88 -18.56
C TYR A 274 -13.97 -7.94 -19.41
N GLY A 275 -12.73 -7.68 -18.99
CA GLY A 275 -11.78 -6.84 -19.70
C GLY A 275 -11.56 -5.48 -19.04
N ALA A 276 -10.65 -4.69 -19.59
CA ALA A 276 -10.38 -3.32 -19.17
C ALA A 276 -10.96 -2.35 -20.21
N LEU A 277 -12.04 -1.65 -19.86
CA LEU A 277 -12.61 -0.60 -20.69
C LEU A 277 -11.75 0.65 -20.57
N VAL A 278 -11.07 1.01 -21.66
CA VAL A 278 -10.21 2.19 -21.76
C VAL A 278 -11.09 3.44 -21.77
N ILE A 279 -11.04 4.22 -20.71
CA ILE A 279 -11.89 5.40 -20.53
C ILE A 279 -11.13 6.48 -19.75
N ARG A 280 -11.45 7.74 -20.03
CA ARG A 280 -10.92 8.87 -19.26
C ARG A 280 -11.30 8.76 -17.78
N GLU A 281 -10.41 9.26 -16.92
CA GLU A 281 -10.71 9.37 -15.49
C GLU A 281 -11.67 10.55 -15.26
N PRO A 282 -12.80 10.35 -14.55
CA PRO A 282 -13.72 11.44 -14.25
C PRO A 282 -13.02 12.56 -13.46
N GLY A 283 -13.19 13.81 -13.89
CA GLY A 283 -12.82 15.01 -13.12
C GLY A 283 -11.44 15.60 -13.39
N GLN A 284 -10.45 14.85 -13.90
CA GLN A 284 -9.10 15.39 -14.16
C GLN A 284 -8.88 15.86 -15.60
N GLY A 285 -9.83 15.60 -16.52
CA GLY A 285 -9.72 16.01 -17.93
C GLY A 285 -8.66 15.25 -18.73
N ASP A 286 -7.94 14.32 -18.09
CA ASP A 286 -6.90 13.53 -18.72
C ASP A 286 -7.45 12.57 -19.78
N PRO A 287 -6.71 12.34 -20.88
CA PRO A 287 -7.14 11.42 -21.94
C PRO A 287 -7.14 9.96 -21.47
N ALA A 288 -8.02 9.14 -22.03
CA ALA A 288 -8.09 7.70 -21.74
C ALA A 288 -6.77 6.97 -22.05
N VAL A 289 -6.07 7.44 -23.09
CA VAL A 289 -4.75 6.95 -23.50
C VAL A 289 -3.76 8.10 -23.37
N VAL A 290 -2.64 7.85 -22.70
CA VAL A 290 -1.60 8.86 -22.47
C VAL A 290 -0.82 9.07 -23.77
N THR A 291 -0.75 10.31 -24.25
CA THR A 291 -0.02 10.66 -25.47
C THR A 291 1.46 10.24 -25.37
N GLY A 292 1.97 9.63 -26.43
CA GLY A 292 3.34 9.13 -26.52
C GLY A 292 3.60 7.85 -25.72
N SER A 293 2.59 7.27 -25.07
CA SER A 293 2.73 6.00 -24.35
C SER A 293 2.79 4.78 -25.28
N PRO A 294 3.17 3.59 -24.77
CA PRO A 294 3.09 2.35 -25.54
C PRO A 294 1.71 2.05 -26.12
N ALA A 295 0.63 2.33 -25.37
CA ALA A 295 -0.73 2.17 -25.83
C ALA A 295 -1.06 3.13 -26.99
N ASP A 296 -0.65 4.39 -26.89
CA ASP A 296 -0.83 5.40 -27.95
C ASP A 296 -0.09 5.00 -29.23
N LYS A 297 1.19 4.60 -29.10
CA LYS A 297 2.01 4.12 -30.21
C LYS A 297 1.45 2.86 -30.89
N ALA A 298 0.75 2.03 -30.11
CA ALA A 298 0.07 0.85 -30.61
C ALA A 298 -1.35 1.14 -31.15
N GLY A 299 -1.79 2.40 -31.10
CA GLY A 299 -3.05 2.87 -31.64
C GLY A 299 -4.27 2.51 -30.81
N LEU A 300 -4.12 2.25 -29.51
CA LEU A 300 -5.26 2.12 -28.59
C LEU A 300 -5.97 3.47 -28.47
N ILE A 301 -7.29 3.43 -28.33
CA ILE A 301 -8.13 4.64 -28.21
C ILE A 301 -9.15 4.49 -27.08
N GLU A 302 -9.81 5.59 -26.75
CA GLU A 302 -10.95 5.57 -25.82
C GLU A 302 -12.08 4.65 -26.33
N ASN A 303 -12.71 3.94 -25.39
CA ASN A 303 -13.72 2.90 -25.60
C ASN A 303 -13.23 1.56 -26.16
N ASP A 304 -11.92 1.39 -26.37
CA ASP A 304 -11.36 0.05 -26.55
C ASP A 304 -11.57 -0.78 -25.27
N ILE A 305 -11.85 -2.07 -25.43
CA ILE A 305 -11.85 -3.02 -24.32
C ILE A 305 -10.67 -3.96 -24.50
N VAL A 306 -9.69 -3.88 -23.60
CA VAL A 306 -8.58 -4.85 -23.56
C VAL A 306 -9.09 -6.14 -22.91
N LEU A 307 -9.16 -7.21 -23.69
CA LEU A 307 -9.71 -8.51 -23.29
C LEU A 307 -8.64 -9.41 -22.66
N GLU A 308 -7.43 -9.40 -23.23
CA GLU A 308 -6.31 -10.25 -22.80
C GLU A 308 -4.99 -9.46 -22.85
N PHE A 309 -4.09 -9.77 -21.92
CA PHE A 309 -2.72 -9.28 -21.87
C PHE A 309 -1.77 -10.49 -21.79
N ASP A 310 -0.92 -10.67 -22.80
CA ASP A 310 -0.10 -11.87 -23.02
C ASP A 310 -0.89 -13.18 -22.84
N LYS A 311 -2.03 -13.27 -23.53
CA LYS A 311 -2.96 -14.42 -23.50
C LYS A 311 -3.59 -14.68 -22.12
N LYS A 312 -3.37 -13.82 -21.12
CA LYS A 312 -4.07 -13.86 -19.84
C LYS A 312 -5.33 -13.01 -19.92
N LYS A 313 -6.49 -13.62 -19.67
CA LYS A 313 -7.78 -12.93 -19.62
C LYS A 313 -7.79 -11.86 -18.52
N ILE A 314 -8.19 -10.64 -18.87
CA ILE A 314 -8.33 -9.53 -17.93
C ILE A 314 -9.70 -9.62 -17.24
N ASN A 315 -9.70 -9.64 -15.91
CA ASN A 315 -10.90 -9.74 -15.07
C ASN A 315 -10.59 -9.35 -13.62
N GLU A 316 -11.57 -9.50 -12.72
CA GLU A 316 -11.44 -9.17 -11.29
C GLU A 316 -10.36 -9.96 -10.55
N LYS A 317 -9.91 -11.10 -11.07
CA LYS A 317 -8.79 -11.87 -10.50
C LYS A 317 -7.45 -11.44 -11.09
N ASN A 318 -7.45 -11.02 -12.36
CA ASN A 318 -6.27 -10.62 -13.13
C ASN A 318 -6.49 -9.24 -13.80
N PRO A 319 -6.51 -8.13 -13.04
CA PRO A 319 -6.68 -6.83 -13.65
C PRO A 319 -5.43 -6.43 -14.44
N LEU A 320 -5.64 -5.58 -15.44
CA LEU A 320 -4.60 -5.17 -16.37
C LEU A 320 -3.37 -4.56 -15.65
N GLN A 321 -3.56 -3.73 -14.62
CA GLN A 321 -2.46 -3.11 -13.87
C GLN A 321 -1.51 -4.14 -13.24
N HIS A 322 -2.05 -5.25 -12.70
CA HIS A 322 -1.23 -6.29 -12.08
C HIS A 322 -0.44 -7.08 -13.15
N LEU A 323 -1.10 -7.40 -14.26
CA LEU A 323 -0.46 -8.06 -15.40
C LEU A 323 0.69 -7.23 -15.99
N ILE A 324 0.56 -5.90 -16.01
CA ILE A 324 1.63 -4.98 -16.39
C ILE A 324 2.75 -4.99 -15.35
N HIS A 325 2.43 -4.95 -14.05
CA HIS A 325 3.42 -4.89 -12.97
C HIS A 325 4.32 -6.14 -12.88
N ASP A 326 3.81 -7.30 -13.32
CA ASP A 326 4.57 -8.55 -13.43
C ASP A 326 5.62 -8.54 -14.57
N ARG A 327 5.63 -7.50 -15.39
CA ARG A 327 6.59 -7.33 -16.48
C ARG A 327 7.73 -6.40 -16.09
N LYS A 328 8.71 -6.31 -17.00
CA LYS A 328 9.83 -5.37 -16.94
C LYS A 328 9.64 -4.27 -17.96
N VAL A 329 10.24 -3.12 -17.67
CA VAL A 329 10.39 -2.06 -18.67
C VAL A 329 11.16 -2.62 -19.87
N GLY A 330 10.63 -2.41 -21.06
CA GLY A 330 11.19 -2.90 -22.31
C GLY A 330 10.64 -4.25 -22.78
N ASP A 331 9.85 -4.96 -21.97
CA ASP A 331 9.17 -6.19 -22.41
C ASP A 331 8.19 -5.87 -23.54
N VAL A 332 8.13 -6.74 -24.55
CA VAL A 332 7.14 -6.68 -25.62
C VAL A 332 5.99 -7.60 -25.25
N VAL A 333 4.78 -7.03 -25.16
CA VAL A 333 3.56 -7.74 -24.76
C VAL A 333 2.53 -7.68 -25.87
N GLU A 334 1.68 -8.71 -25.92
CA GLU A 334 0.55 -8.79 -26.85
C GLU A 334 -0.75 -8.50 -26.11
N VAL A 335 -1.53 -7.53 -26.59
CA VAL A 335 -2.85 -7.20 -26.06
C VAL A 335 -3.92 -7.56 -27.08
N LYS A 336 -4.98 -8.24 -26.63
CA LYS A 336 -6.18 -8.51 -27.44
C LYS A 336 -7.22 -7.46 -27.13
N ILE A 337 -7.69 -6.76 -28.15
CA ILE A 337 -8.54 -5.58 -28.02
C ILE A 337 -9.85 -5.83 -28.77
N LEU A 338 -10.96 -5.44 -28.16
CA LEU A 338 -12.27 -5.31 -28.80
C LEU A 338 -12.53 -3.82 -29.06
N ARG A 339 -12.68 -3.45 -30.33
CA ARG A 339 -13.01 -2.10 -30.80
C ARG A 339 -14.30 -2.14 -31.60
N GLY A 340 -15.38 -1.59 -31.04
CA GLY A 340 -16.73 -1.86 -31.55
C GLY A 340 -16.97 -3.37 -31.57
N ASP A 341 -17.28 -3.93 -32.75
CA ASP A 341 -17.51 -5.36 -32.92
C ASP A 341 -16.28 -6.13 -33.43
N LYS A 342 -15.14 -5.46 -33.61
CA LYS A 342 -13.92 -6.07 -34.18
C LYS A 342 -12.93 -6.43 -33.07
N ILE A 343 -12.45 -7.66 -33.11
CA ILE A 343 -11.36 -8.13 -32.26
C ILE A 343 -10.06 -8.06 -33.05
N GLY A 344 -9.04 -7.45 -32.45
CA GLY A 344 -7.69 -7.40 -32.98
C GLY A 344 -6.66 -7.68 -31.89
N THR A 345 -5.41 -7.85 -32.31
CA THR A 345 -4.26 -7.90 -31.40
C THR A 345 -3.29 -6.79 -31.73
N ALA A 346 -2.65 -6.23 -30.70
CA ALA A 346 -1.58 -5.27 -30.84
C ALA A 346 -0.37 -5.75 -30.02
N LYS A 347 0.82 -5.61 -30.58
CA LYS A 347 2.08 -5.82 -29.85
C LYS A 347 2.65 -4.46 -29.49
N LEU A 348 3.04 -4.31 -28.23
CA LEU A 348 3.58 -3.06 -27.73
C LEU A 348 4.73 -3.33 -26.78
N LYS A 349 5.67 -2.39 -26.74
CA LYS A 349 6.81 -2.45 -25.84
C LYS A 349 6.51 -1.60 -24.61
N LEU A 350 6.51 -2.20 -23.43
CA LEU A 350 6.30 -1.47 -22.18
C LEU A 350 7.43 -0.46 -21.97
N GLU A 351 7.06 0.73 -21.56
CA GLU A 351 7.99 1.79 -21.23
C GLU A 351 7.99 2.02 -19.72
N GLU A 352 8.89 2.85 -19.25
CA GLU A 352 8.89 3.27 -17.87
C GLU A 352 7.83 4.34 -17.63
N ARG A 353 7.12 4.24 -16.50
CA ARG A 353 6.25 5.33 -16.02
C ARG A 353 7.14 6.51 -15.62
N LYS A 354 7.13 7.57 -16.42
CA LYS A 354 7.87 8.81 -16.15
C LYS A 354 7.14 9.72 -15.16
#